data_AF-A0A3N5LAM3-F1
#
_entry.id   AF-A0A3N5LAM3-F1
#
_cell.length_a   1.000
_cell.length_b   1.000
_cell.length_c   1.000
_cell.angle_alpha   90.00
_cell.angle_beta   90.00
_cell.angle_gamma   90.00
#
_symmetry.space_group_name_H-M   'P 1'
#
loop_
_entity.id
_entity.type
_entity.pdbx_description
1 polymer ?
#
loop_
_entity_poly.entity_id
_entity_poly.type
_entity_poly.pdbx_seq_one_letter_code
_entity_poly.pdbx_strand_id
1 'polypeptide(L)' 'YWMLGLPAPGAPATVSDAQTVPWRVIEQEGWRVGYEAYTRSSGYSLPQRLTATRGDVRVKLVIDRWTLGAGSGPGATQ' A
#
# COMPACT_ATOMS: atom_id res chain seq x y z
N TYR A 1 -2.11 -6.42 2.73
CA TYR A 1 -2.95 -5.23 2.40
C TYR A 1 -2.13 -3.95 2.32
N TRP A 2 -1.36 -3.57 3.34
CA TRP A 2 -0.59 -2.31 3.33
C TRP A 2 0.40 -2.17 2.15
N MET A 3 0.98 -3.24 1.63
CA MET A 3 1.81 -3.16 0.41
C MET A 3 1.07 -2.55 -0.80
N LEU A 4 -0.26 -2.64 -0.83
CA LEU A 4 -1.12 -2.10 -1.88
C LEU A 4 -1.70 -0.72 -1.55
N GLY A 5 -1.33 -0.11 -0.43
CA GLY A 5 -1.94 1.17 -0.02
C GLY A 5 -3.30 1.04 0.65
N LEU A 6 -3.66 -0.16 1.10
CA LEU A 6 -4.97 -0.49 1.64
C LEU A 6 -4.88 -0.94 3.11
N PRO A 7 -5.85 -0.58 3.96
CA PRO A 7 -5.95 -1.13 5.30
C PRO A 7 -6.20 -2.65 5.23
N ALA A 8 -5.68 -3.38 6.21
CA ALA A 8 -5.99 -4.79 6.38
C ALA A 8 -7.47 -4.94 6.77
N PRO A 9 -8.18 -5.95 6.24
CA PRO A 9 -9.52 -6.28 6.68
C PRO A 9 -9.46 -6.89 8.08
N GLY A 10 -10.57 -6.77 8.81
CA GLY A 10 -10.72 -7.40 10.13
C GLY A 10 -10.22 -6.56 11.31
N ALA A 11 -9.67 -5.37 11.07
CA ALA A 11 -9.29 -4.42 12.12
C ALA A 11 -9.64 -2.99 11.71
N PRO A 12 -10.03 -2.11 12.67
CA PRO A 12 -10.24 -0.70 12.38
C PRO A 12 -8.93 -0.04 11.92
N ALA A 13 -9.04 0.91 10.99
CA ALA A 13 -7.92 1.68 10.50
C ALA A 13 -8.30 3.15 10.38
N THR A 14 -7.37 4.04 10.72
CA THR A 14 -7.46 5.46 10.41
C THR A 14 -6.64 5.72 9.15
N VAL A 15 -7.28 6.29 8.12
CA VAL A 15 -6.62 6.67 6.88
C VAL A 15 -6.66 8.18 6.74
N SER A 16 -5.51 8.79 6.50
CA SER A 16 -5.40 10.23 6.23
C SER A 16 -4.58 10.47 4.98
N ASP A 17 -5.02 11.41 4.15
CA ASP A 17 -4.30 11.89 2.99
C ASP A 17 -3.73 13.29 3.29
N ALA A 18 -2.58 13.61 2.71
CA ALA A 18 -1.85 14.87 2.95
C ALA A 18 -1.44 15.52 1.63
N GLN A 19 -1.20 16.83 1.68
CA GLN A 19 -0.66 17.61 0.55
C GLN A 19 0.87 17.55 0.46
N THR A 20 1.52 16.84 1.39
CA THR A 20 2.97 16.66 1.46
C THR A 20 3.29 15.21 1.79
N VAL A 21 4.53 14.80 1.56
CA VAL A 21 5.00 13.44 1.89
C VAL A 21 5.03 13.24 3.42
N PRO A 22 4.49 12.12 3.95
CA PRO A 22 3.81 11.04 3.24
C PRO A 22 2.41 11.43 2.78
N TRP A 23 2.11 11.22 1.49
CA TRP A 23 0.86 11.62 0.82
C TRP A 23 -0.37 10.92 1.39
N ARG A 24 -0.15 9.73 1.96
CA ARG A 24 -1.15 8.95 2.66
C ARG A 24 -0.51 8.32 3.89
N VAL A 25 -1.28 8.23 4.96
CA VAL A 25 -0.92 7.51 6.17
C VAL A 25 -2.07 6.58 6.56
N ILE A 26 -1.72 5.33 6.88
CA ILE A 26 -2.63 4.36 7.49
C ILE A 26 -2.13 4.06 8.90
N GLU A 27 -3.00 4.24 9.88
CA GLU A 27 -2.78 3.82 11.25
C GLU A 27 -3.70 2.65 11.59
N GLN A 28 -3.12 1.49 11.90
CA GLN A 28 -3.86 0.27 12.14
C GLN A 28 -3.02 -0.71 12.97
N GLU A 29 -3.63 -1.37 13.98
CA GLU A 29 -2.96 -2.38 14.81
C GLU A 29 -1.63 -1.90 15.44
N GLY A 30 -1.59 -0.61 15.82
CA GLY A 30 -0.40 0.04 16.38
C GLY A 30 0.70 0.36 15.37
N TRP A 31 0.49 0.08 14.08
CA TRP A 31 1.38 0.50 13.00
C TRP A 31 0.96 1.83 12.44
N ARG A 32 1.94 2.69 12.15
CA ARG A 32 1.80 3.87 11.30
C ARG A 32 2.53 3.62 10.00
N VAL A 33 1.81 3.60 8.88
CA VAL A 33 2.34 3.32 7.54
C VAL A 33 2.20 4.57 6.68
N GLY A 34 3.31 5.23 6.37
CA GLY A 34 3.36 6.38 5.48
C GLY A 34 3.75 5.99 4.05
N TYR A 35 2.98 6.45 3.07
CA TYR A 35 3.21 6.22 1.65
C TYR A 35 3.87 7.45 1.04
N GLU A 36 5.09 7.27 0.54
CA GLU A 36 5.97 8.38 0.16
C GLU A 36 6.02 8.59 -1.36
N ALA A 37 5.85 7.51 -2.13
CA ALA A 37 5.87 7.55 -3.58
C ALA A 37 4.92 6.49 -4.15
N TYR A 38 4.35 6.81 -5.31
CA TYR A 38 3.49 5.92 -6.08
C TYR A 38 4.00 5.84 -7.52
N THR A 39 3.74 4.70 -8.16
CA THR A 39 4.03 4.47 -9.57
C THR A 39 2.79 3.91 -10.27
N ARG A 40 2.64 4.21 -11.56
CA ARG A 40 1.58 3.61 -12.37
C ARG A 40 2.07 2.30 -12.97
N SER A 41 1.38 1.20 -12.66
CA SER A 41 1.65 -0.12 -13.24
C SER A 41 0.34 -0.83 -13.58
N SER A 42 0.24 -1.34 -14.82
CA SER A 42 -0.96 -1.98 -15.39
C SER A 42 -2.27 -1.22 -15.13
N GLY A 43 -2.25 0.11 -15.22
CA GLY A 43 -3.43 0.97 -14.99
C GLY A 43 -3.73 1.31 -13.53
N TYR A 44 -2.99 0.76 -12.56
CA TYR A 44 -3.15 1.03 -11.13
C TYR A 44 -2.07 1.96 -10.60
N SER A 45 -2.42 2.81 -9.62
CA SER A 45 -1.46 3.58 -8.83
C SER A 45 -1.03 2.74 -7.62
N LEU A 46 0.21 2.27 -7.62
CA LEU A 46 0.74 1.38 -6.59
C LEU A 46 1.85 2.05 -5.81
N PRO A 47 1.97 1.80 -4.49
CA PRO A 47 3.09 2.32 -3.70
C PRO A 47 4.44 1.91 -4.30
N GLN A 48 5.33 2.86 -4.50
CA GLN A 48 6.74 2.60 -4.84
C GLN A 48 7.63 2.71 -3.61
N ARG A 49 7.18 3.47 -2.60
CA ARG A 49 7.91 3.68 -1.35
C ARG A 49 6.97 3.86 -0.19
N LEU A 50 7.23 3.14 0.89
CA LEU A 50 6.51 3.29 2.15
C LEU A 50 7.43 3.07 3.35
N THR A 51 7.09 3.71 4.45
CA THR A 51 7.74 3.54 5.74
C THR A 51 6.69 3.14 6.76
N ALA A 52 6.91 2.02 7.45
CA ALA A 52 6.04 1.52 8.51
C ALA A 52 6.76 1.55 9.85
N THR A 53 6.10 2.04 10.89
CA THR A 53 6.67 2.16 12.24
C THR A 53 5.72 1.63 13.29
N ARG A 54 6.27 0.95 14.32
CA ARG A 54 5.56 0.54 15.53
C ARG A 54 6.53 0.48 16.71
N GLY A 55 6.37 1.39 17.68
CA GLY A 55 7.35 1.58 18.75
C GLY A 55 8.74 1.86 18.17
N ASP A 56 9.73 1.10 18.59
CA ASP A 56 11.12 1.21 18.11
C ASP A 56 11.38 0.51 16.77
N VAL A 57 10.40 -0.22 16.24
CA VAL A 57 10.52 -0.92 14.97
C VAL A 57 10.22 0.04 13.82
N ARG A 58 11.16 0.11 12.87
CA ARG A 58 11.00 0.85 11.61
C ARG A 58 11.34 -0.04 10.42
N VAL A 59 10.40 -0.12 9.49
CA VAL A 59 10.55 -0.83 8.22
C VAL A 59 10.43 0.17 7.09
N LYS A 60 11.42 0.18 6.19
CA LYS A 60 11.36 0.97 4.95
C LYS A 60 11.33 0.02 3.76
N LEU A 61 10.32 0.19 2.92
CA LEU A 61 10.15 -0.60 1.71
C LEU A 61 10.28 0.31 0.49
N VAL A 62 11.12 -0.13 -0.46
CA VAL A 62 11.28 0.46 -1.78
C VAL A 62 11.00 -0.65 -2.78
N ILE A 63 10.10 -0.38 -3.72
CA ILE A 63 9.65 -1.36 -4.71
C ILE A 63 10.13 -0.90 -6.07
N ASP A 64 11.03 -1.67 -6.68
CA ASP A 64 11.62 -1.32 -7.98
C ASP A 64 10.67 -1.60 -9.14
N ARG A 65 9.90 -2.69 -9.06
CA ARG A 65 8.97 -3.10 -10.11
C ARG A 65 7.76 -3.81 -9.55
N TRP A 66 6.58 -3.41 -10.02
CA TRP A 66 5.35 -4.16 -9.84
C TRP A 66 5.09 -5.06 -11.04
N THR A 67 4.79 -6.33 -10.77
CA THR A 67 4.27 -7.26 -11.77
C THR A 67 2.95 -7.79 -11.23
N LEU A 68 1.85 -7.29 -11.79
CA LEU A 68 0.53 -7.78 -11.46
C LEU A 68 0.29 -9.03 -12.29
N GLY A 69 0.12 -10.18 -11.61
CA GLY A 69 -0.35 -11.38 -12.29
C GLY A 69 -1.70 -11.07 -12.92
N ALA A 70 -1.90 -11.48 -14.17
CA ALA A 70 -3.23 -11.48 -14.76
C ALA A 70 -4.09 -12.33 -13.83
N GLY A 71 -4.96 -11.70 -13.04
CA GLY A 71 -5.98 -12.42 -12.32
C GLY A 71 -6.71 -13.25 -13.36
N SER A 72 -6.67 -14.56 -13.22
CA SER A 72 -7.50 -15.46 -14.03
C SER A 72 -8.94 -14.97 -13.88
N GLY A 73 -9.42 -14.23 -14.88
CA GLY A 73 -10.82 -13.87 -15.00
C GLY A 73 -11.64 -15.16 -15.10
N PRO A 74 -12.86 -15.20 -14.55
CA PRO A 74 -13.71 -16.36 -14.68
C PRO A 74 -14.01 -16.62 -16.17
N GLY A 75 -13.66 -17.83 -16.63
CA GLY A 75 -14.26 -18.53 -17.76
C GLY A 75 -14.47 -17.73 -19.06
N ALA A 76 -13.50 -17.84 -19.97
CA ALA A 76 -13.87 -17.94 -21.38
C ALA A 76 -14.64 -19.26 -21.55
N THR A 77 -15.97 -19.19 -21.61
CA THR A 77 -16.77 -20.30 -22.13
C THR A 77 -16.77 -20.18 -23.65
N GLN A 78 -16.19 -21.21 -24.26
CA GLN A 78 -16.20 -21.57 -25.67
C GLN A 78 -17.61 -21.89 -26.16
#